data_AF-A0A440TMI3-F1
#
_entry.id   AF-A0A440TMI3-F1
#
_cell.length_a   1.000
_cell.length_b   1.000
_cell.length_c   1.000
_cell.angle_alpha   90.00
_cell.angle_beta   90.00
_cell.angle_gamma   90.00
#
_symmetry.space_group_name_H-M   'P 1'
#
loop_
_entity.id
_entity.type
_entity.pdbx_description
1 polymer ?
#
loop_
_entity_poly.entity_id
_entity_poly.type
_entity_poly.pdbx_seq_one_letter_code
_entity_poly.pdbx_strand_id
1 'polypeptide(L)'
;NPKVFGFFLTDEPDPTGRYHTQVSAANLKAESDWIHSHFPGAKTFITLMDMGSYTDSNYSNTYNPANTGIDYYGINPYPVRTTAVDFNYIDRAVAAALEAGIPQSAIVPVYQAFGGGGWATNTGGSYVMPTTSQMQTMMDHWERLVPNPAFDMAYKWSSQNGETSLGNTPAMQDFFLRHNT
;
A
#
# COMPACT_ATOMS: atom_id res chain seq x y z
N ASN A 1 11.64 -21.51 -7.86
CA ASN A 1 12.73 -21.30 -6.86
C ASN A 1 12.06 -21.28 -5.49
N PRO A 2 12.34 -22.24 -4.58
CA PRO A 2 11.61 -22.37 -3.32
C PRO A 2 11.75 -21.18 -2.37
N LYS A 3 12.67 -20.24 -2.65
CA LYS A 3 12.87 -19.02 -1.84
C LYS A 3 12.03 -17.82 -2.31
N VAL A 4 11.32 -17.94 -3.43
CA VAL A 4 10.52 -16.84 -3.99
C VAL A 4 9.08 -17.00 -3.51
N PHE A 5 8.63 -16.09 -2.66
CA PHE A 5 7.21 -15.98 -2.29
C PHE A 5 6.38 -15.42 -3.45
N GLY A 6 6.84 -14.33 -4.05
CA GLY A 6 6.13 -13.65 -5.13
C GLY A 6 6.90 -12.50 -5.75
N PHE A 7 6.23 -11.76 -6.62
CA PHE A 7 6.74 -10.66 -7.43
C PHE A 7 5.88 -9.42 -7.18
N PHE A 8 6.53 -8.32 -6.81
CA PHE A 8 5.92 -6.99 -6.80
C PHE A 8 6.02 -6.40 -8.21
N LEU A 9 4.88 -6.20 -8.87
CA LEU A 9 4.86 -5.80 -10.28
C LEU A 9 5.02 -4.29 -10.44
N THR A 10 4.24 -3.53 -9.68
CA THR A 10 4.22 -2.07 -9.80
C THR A 10 3.64 -1.42 -8.55
N ASP A 11 4.21 -0.27 -8.22
CA ASP A 11 3.67 0.67 -7.25
C ASP A 11 2.59 1.52 -7.93
N GLU A 12 1.41 1.63 -7.32
CA GLU A 12 0.29 2.50 -7.70
C GLU A 12 0.08 2.67 -9.23
N PRO A 13 -0.22 1.59 -9.98
CA PRO A 13 -0.34 1.67 -11.43
C PRO A 13 -1.49 2.60 -11.84
N ASP A 14 -1.20 3.64 -12.61
CA ASP A 14 -2.22 4.62 -13.02
C ASP A 14 -3.15 4.05 -14.11
N PRO A 15 -4.44 3.78 -13.83
CA PRO A 15 -5.37 3.23 -14.82
C PRO A 15 -5.81 4.26 -15.87
N THR A 16 -5.57 5.54 -15.61
CA THR A 16 -6.05 6.68 -16.42
C THR A 16 -4.97 7.27 -17.33
N GLY A 17 -3.69 7.10 -16.97
CA GLY A 17 -2.57 7.74 -17.65
C GLY A 17 -2.41 9.23 -17.36
N ARG A 18 -3.13 9.77 -16.37
CA ARG A 18 -3.17 11.20 -16.06
C ARG A 18 -1.96 11.66 -15.25
N TYR A 19 -1.49 10.82 -14.34
CA TYR A 19 -0.43 11.11 -13.39
C TYR A 19 0.88 10.47 -13.86
N HIS A 20 0.82 9.22 -14.35
CA HIS A 20 1.95 8.44 -14.86
C HIS A 20 1.56 7.68 -16.14
N THR A 21 2.47 6.86 -16.69
CA THR A 21 2.16 6.00 -17.85
C THR A 21 0.95 5.14 -17.55
N GLN A 22 -0.03 5.13 -18.47
CA GLN A 22 -1.23 4.32 -18.29
C GLN A 22 -0.89 2.84 -18.21
N VAL A 23 -1.41 2.16 -17.20
CA VAL A 23 -1.35 0.72 -17.03
C VAL A 23 -2.75 0.15 -17.26
N SER A 24 -2.90 -0.75 -18.21
CA SER A 24 -4.18 -1.43 -18.43
C SER A 24 -4.29 -2.67 -17.55
N ALA A 25 -5.51 -3.03 -17.14
CA ALA A 25 -5.74 -4.30 -16.43
C ALA A 25 -5.29 -5.51 -17.26
N ALA A 26 -5.41 -5.43 -18.59
CA ALA A 26 -4.95 -6.47 -19.52
C ALA A 26 -3.42 -6.66 -19.49
N ASN A 27 -2.65 -5.58 -19.35
CA ASN A 27 -1.19 -5.67 -19.23
C ASN A 27 -0.80 -6.34 -17.91
N LEU A 28 -1.40 -5.92 -16.79
CA LEU A 28 -1.17 -6.56 -15.48
C LEU A 28 -1.58 -8.03 -15.49
N LYS A 29 -2.68 -8.36 -16.18
CA LYS A 29 -3.08 -9.75 -16.37
C LYS A 29 -2.08 -10.56 -17.15
N ALA A 30 -1.58 -10.04 -18.27
CA ALA A 30 -0.57 -10.73 -19.06
C ALA A 30 0.71 -10.98 -18.27
N GLU A 31 1.15 -10.02 -17.45
CA GLU A 31 2.31 -10.18 -16.56
C GLU A 31 2.04 -11.21 -15.46
N SER A 32 0.89 -11.16 -14.80
CA SER A 32 0.53 -12.10 -13.75
C SER A 32 0.43 -13.54 -14.27
N ASP A 33 -0.27 -13.73 -15.40
CA ASP A 33 -0.40 -15.03 -16.05
C ASP A 33 0.98 -15.61 -16.43
N TRP A 34 1.87 -14.76 -16.96
CA TRP A 34 3.23 -15.19 -17.30
C TRP A 34 4.02 -15.63 -16.06
N ILE A 35 3.91 -14.90 -14.95
CA ILE A 35 4.57 -15.28 -13.70
C ILE A 35 4.03 -16.61 -13.19
N HIS A 36 2.71 -16.78 -13.14
CA HIS A 36 2.10 -18.04 -12.69
C HIS A 36 2.49 -19.23 -13.57
N SER A 37 2.68 -19.03 -14.89
CA SER A 37 3.10 -20.11 -15.79
C SER A 37 4.60 -20.46 -15.70
N HIS A 38 5.47 -19.51 -15.33
CA HIS A 38 6.93 -19.73 -15.28
C HIS A 38 7.45 -20.00 -13.86
N PHE A 39 6.72 -19.54 -12.85
CA PHE A 39 7.04 -19.71 -11.43
C PHE A 39 5.84 -20.31 -10.69
N PRO A 40 5.54 -21.60 -10.88
CA PRO A 40 4.42 -22.25 -10.20
C PRO A 40 4.48 -22.04 -8.68
N GLY A 41 3.38 -21.52 -8.12
CA GLY A 41 3.24 -21.21 -6.69
C GLY A 41 3.71 -19.82 -6.27
N ALA A 42 4.42 -19.07 -7.12
CA ALA A 42 4.75 -17.68 -6.84
C ALA A 42 3.50 -16.79 -6.90
N LYS A 43 3.50 -15.76 -6.06
CA LYS A 43 2.42 -14.78 -5.94
C LYS A 43 2.70 -13.51 -6.70
N THR A 44 1.66 -12.77 -7.10
CA THR A 44 1.80 -11.43 -7.68
C THR A 44 1.18 -10.38 -6.77
N PHE A 45 1.81 -9.21 -6.73
CA PHE A 45 1.45 -8.14 -5.81
C PHE A 45 1.59 -6.77 -6.50
N ILE A 46 0.65 -5.87 -6.24
CA ILE A 46 0.73 -4.44 -6.55
C ILE A 46 0.26 -3.63 -5.35
N THR A 47 0.63 -2.36 -5.24
CA THR A 47 -0.11 -1.38 -4.43
C THR A 47 -1.18 -0.73 -5.30
N LEU A 48 -2.34 -0.40 -4.73
CA LEU A 48 -3.41 0.26 -5.49
C LEU A 48 -3.29 1.78 -5.39
N MET A 49 -3.36 2.45 -6.53
CA MET A 49 -3.55 3.89 -6.57
C MET A 49 -4.96 4.24 -6.08
N ASP A 50 -5.06 5.00 -4.99
CA ASP A 50 -6.33 5.54 -4.52
C ASP A 50 -6.78 6.66 -5.49
N MET A 51 -7.85 6.42 -6.23
CA MET A 51 -8.40 7.37 -7.20
C MET A 51 -9.33 8.40 -6.55
N GLY A 52 -9.58 8.23 -5.25
CA GLY A 52 -10.41 9.12 -4.44
C GLY A 52 -9.60 10.23 -3.78
N SER A 53 -9.91 10.46 -2.50
CA SER A 53 -9.34 11.52 -1.69
C SER A 53 -9.07 11.04 -0.27
N TYR A 54 -8.35 11.86 0.50
CA TYR A 54 -8.05 11.59 1.91
C TYR A 54 -9.30 11.31 2.78
N THR A 55 -10.44 11.88 2.42
CA THR A 55 -11.71 11.73 3.15
C THR A 55 -12.68 10.76 2.50
N ASP A 56 -12.39 10.27 1.29
CA ASP A 56 -13.29 9.45 0.47
C ASP A 56 -12.46 8.64 -0.54
N SER A 57 -11.94 7.48 -0.11
CA SER A 57 -11.14 6.59 -0.94
C SER A 57 -11.97 5.94 -2.04
N ASN A 58 -11.36 5.66 -3.19
CA ASN A 58 -12.04 4.99 -4.28
C ASN A 58 -11.08 4.16 -5.15
N TYR A 59 -11.36 2.86 -5.27
CA TYR A 59 -10.66 1.94 -6.16
C TYR A 59 -11.55 1.39 -7.28
N SER A 60 -12.77 1.91 -7.42
CA SER A 60 -13.73 1.47 -8.44
C SER A 60 -13.18 1.68 -9.86
N ASN A 61 -13.49 0.73 -10.76
CA ASN A 61 -13.04 0.75 -12.15
C ASN A 61 -11.51 0.79 -12.34
N THR A 62 -10.76 0.28 -11.35
CA THR A 62 -9.30 0.12 -11.44
C THR A 62 -8.92 -1.35 -11.66
N TYR A 63 -8.33 -2.02 -10.65
CA TYR A 63 -7.82 -3.37 -10.72
C TYR A 63 -8.40 -4.22 -9.60
N ASN A 64 -8.75 -5.46 -9.91
CA ASN A 64 -9.19 -6.46 -8.96
C ASN A 64 -8.87 -7.87 -9.49
N PRO A 65 -9.00 -8.94 -8.68
CA PRO A 65 -8.60 -10.28 -9.12
C PRO A 65 -9.33 -10.73 -10.39
N ALA A 66 -10.56 -10.27 -10.59
CA ALA A 66 -11.37 -10.66 -11.74
C ALA A 66 -10.83 -10.10 -13.07
N ASN A 67 -10.22 -8.91 -13.06
CA ASN A 67 -9.71 -8.27 -14.28
C ASN A 67 -8.19 -8.35 -14.45
N THR A 68 -7.41 -8.55 -13.38
CA THR A 68 -5.94 -8.69 -13.45
C THR A 68 -5.40 -10.07 -13.10
N GLY A 69 -6.13 -10.90 -12.36
CA GLY A 69 -5.58 -12.16 -11.84
C GLY A 69 -4.42 -11.99 -10.85
N ILE A 70 -4.22 -10.77 -10.30
CA ILE A 70 -3.21 -10.52 -9.27
C ILE A 70 -3.63 -11.19 -7.95
N ASP A 71 -2.67 -11.76 -7.21
CA ASP A 71 -2.96 -12.44 -5.94
C ASP A 71 -3.20 -11.47 -4.77
N TYR A 72 -2.41 -10.40 -4.67
CA TYR A 72 -2.40 -9.51 -3.50
C TYR A 72 -2.37 -8.02 -3.87
N TYR A 73 -3.05 -7.20 -3.05
CA TYR A 73 -3.25 -5.77 -3.28
C TYR A 73 -2.88 -4.98 -2.03
N GLY A 74 -1.84 -4.18 -2.13
CA GLY A 74 -1.37 -3.28 -1.09
C GLY A 74 -2.28 -2.07 -1.00
N ILE A 75 -2.89 -1.88 0.16
CA ILE A 75 -3.70 -0.72 0.46
C ILE A 75 -2.87 0.19 1.35
N ASN A 76 -2.56 1.39 0.86
CA ASN A 76 -1.51 2.27 1.35
C ASN A 76 -1.99 3.69 1.76
N PRO A 77 -3.01 3.81 2.62
CA PRO A 77 -3.41 5.09 3.19
C PRO A 77 -2.28 5.66 4.07
N TYR A 78 -2.04 6.96 3.92
CA TYR A 78 -1.04 7.71 4.68
C TYR A 78 -1.73 8.72 5.63
N PRO A 79 -2.15 8.27 6.83
CA PRO A 79 -3.02 9.02 7.74
C PRO A 79 -2.31 10.12 8.53
N VAL A 80 -0.98 10.13 8.61
CA VAL A 80 -0.23 11.12 9.41
C VAL A 80 0.32 12.22 8.50
N ARG A 81 -0.33 13.39 8.52
CA ARG A 81 0.02 14.58 7.75
C ARG A 81 0.21 15.79 8.69
N THR A 82 0.91 16.82 8.23
CA THR A 82 1.08 18.04 9.04
C THR A 82 -0.22 18.81 9.28
N THR A 83 -1.21 18.61 8.40
CA THR A 83 -2.52 19.27 8.45
C THR A 83 -3.57 18.46 9.19
N ALA A 84 -3.39 17.13 9.31
CA ALA A 84 -4.33 16.24 9.98
C ALA A 84 -3.69 14.89 10.34
N VAL A 85 -4.20 14.26 11.39
CA VAL A 85 -3.98 12.85 11.68
C VAL A 85 -5.34 12.17 11.71
N ASP A 86 -5.61 11.26 10.76
CA ASP A 86 -6.89 10.54 10.69
C ASP A 86 -6.66 9.05 10.39
N PHE A 87 -6.65 8.24 11.46
CA PHE A 87 -6.49 6.79 11.35
C PHE A 87 -7.67 6.09 10.67
N ASN A 88 -8.86 6.70 10.68
CA ASN A 88 -10.02 6.14 9.96
C ASN A 88 -9.85 6.19 8.43
N TYR A 89 -8.79 6.84 7.93
CA TYR A 89 -8.43 6.72 6.52
C TYR A 89 -8.12 5.27 6.13
N ILE A 90 -7.59 4.46 7.07
CA ILE A 90 -7.37 3.02 6.86
C ILE A 90 -8.70 2.30 6.63
N ASP A 91 -9.67 2.53 7.50
CA ASP A 91 -11.01 1.94 7.42
C ASP A 91 -11.69 2.24 6.09
N ARG A 92 -11.64 3.50 5.66
CA ARG A 92 -12.24 3.94 4.39
C ARG A 92 -11.55 3.30 3.19
N ALA A 93 -10.23 3.26 3.18
CA ALA A 93 -9.47 2.63 2.10
C ALA A 93 -9.76 1.13 2.01
N VAL A 94 -9.80 0.42 3.14
CA VAL A 94 -10.16 -1.01 3.16
C VAL A 94 -11.59 -1.22 2.67
N ALA A 95 -12.56 -0.44 3.16
CA ALA A 95 -13.95 -0.53 2.70
C ALA A 95 -14.07 -0.31 1.17
N ALA A 96 -13.42 0.72 0.64
CA ALA A 96 -13.40 1.00 -0.79
C ALA A 96 -12.74 -0.13 -1.60
N ALA A 97 -11.70 -0.79 -1.08
CA ALA A 97 -11.06 -1.92 -1.75
C ALA A 97 -12.00 -3.14 -1.81
N LEU A 98 -12.71 -3.42 -0.72
CA LEU A 98 -13.74 -4.49 -0.68
C LEU A 98 -14.86 -4.20 -1.68
N GLU A 99 -15.35 -2.96 -1.76
CA GLU A 99 -16.37 -2.53 -2.72
C GLU A 99 -15.90 -2.64 -4.18
N ALA A 100 -14.61 -2.39 -4.44
CA ALA A 100 -13.98 -2.57 -5.75
C ALA A 100 -13.76 -4.05 -6.15
N GLY A 101 -14.11 -4.98 -5.26
CA GLY A 101 -14.02 -6.42 -5.50
C GLY A 101 -12.68 -7.04 -5.11
N ILE A 102 -11.87 -6.39 -4.26
CA ILE A 102 -10.70 -7.00 -3.64
C ILE A 102 -11.17 -7.86 -2.47
N PRO A 103 -10.92 -9.18 -2.44
CA PRO A 103 -11.22 -10.00 -1.27
C PRO A 103 -10.38 -9.57 -0.07
N GLN A 104 -10.93 -9.59 1.14
CA GLN A 104 -10.20 -9.26 2.38
C GLN A 104 -8.90 -10.07 2.52
N SER A 105 -8.91 -11.35 2.12
CA SER A 105 -7.73 -12.24 2.14
C SER A 105 -6.64 -11.86 1.14
N ALA A 106 -6.94 -11.01 0.17
CA ALA A 106 -6.01 -10.49 -0.82
C ALA A 106 -5.46 -9.10 -0.43
N ILE A 107 -5.98 -8.47 0.62
CA ILE A 107 -5.51 -7.17 1.10
C ILE A 107 -4.20 -7.34 1.86
N VAL A 108 -3.21 -6.51 1.51
CA VAL A 108 -1.93 -6.40 2.20
C VAL A 108 -1.86 -5.03 2.88
N PRO A 109 -1.68 -4.97 4.22
CA PRO A 109 -1.41 -3.75 4.94
C PRO A 109 -0.13 -3.08 4.42
N VAL A 110 -0.22 -1.79 4.07
CA VAL A 110 0.95 -0.97 3.74
C VAL A 110 1.08 0.17 4.73
N TYR A 111 2.12 0.15 5.54
CA TYR A 111 2.36 1.13 6.60
C TYR A 111 3.10 2.36 6.08
N GLN A 112 2.64 3.55 6.50
CA GLN A 112 3.34 4.82 6.28
C GLN A 112 4.65 4.86 7.07
N ALA A 113 5.78 4.54 6.44
CA ALA A 113 7.09 4.53 7.10
C ALA A 113 8.01 5.66 6.60
N PHE A 114 7.40 6.80 6.27
CA PHE A 114 8.04 8.00 5.74
C PHE A 114 7.30 9.30 6.12
N GLY A 115 7.97 10.44 5.91
CA GLY A 115 7.39 11.77 5.86
C GLY A 115 8.43 12.88 5.90
N GLY A 116 7.97 14.13 5.93
CA GLY A 116 8.82 15.31 5.82
C GLY A 116 9.33 15.53 4.40
N GLY A 117 10.50 16.17 4.30
CA GLY A 117 11.07 16.62 3.04
C GLY A 117 10.25 17.73 2.37
N GLY A 118 10.59 18.04 1.12
CA GLY A 118 9.92 19.08 0.32
C GLY A 118 8.63 18.63 -0.37
N TRP A 119 8.08 17.46 -0.05
CA TRP A 119 6.86 16.94 -0.69
C TRP A 119 5.61 17.55 -0.09
N ALA A 120 4.74 18.07 -0.95
CA ALA A 120 3.42 18.54 -0.58
C ALA A 120 2.36 17.45 -0.82
N THR A 121 1.41 17.31 0.09
CA THR A 121 0.21 16.49 -0.18
C THR A 121 -0.73 17.24 -1.11
N ASN A 122 -1.62 16.52 -1.79
CA ASN A 122 -2.68 17.09 -2.63
C ASN A 122 -3.70 17.95 -1.84
N THR A 123 -3.71 17.83 -0.50
CA THR A 123 -4.53 18.62 0.42
C THR A 123 -3.77 19.79 1.07
N GLY A 124 -2.53 20.05 0.63
CA GLY A 124 -1.62 20.99 1.30
C GLY A 124 -0.91 20.36 2.52
N GLY A 125 0.17 20.99 2.98
CA GLY A 125 1.05 20.41 4.00
C GLY A 125 1.86 19.23 3.47
N SER A 126 2.37 18.38 4.36
CA SER A 126 3.29 17.27 4.04
C SER A 126 2.92 16.00 4.79
N TYR A 127 3.32 14.84 4.28
CA TYR A 127 3.31 13.60 5.07
C TYR A 127 4.29 13.71 6.23
N VAL A 128 4.06 12.95 7.30
CA VAL A 128 4.89 12.97 8.51
C VAL A 128 5.28 11.55 8.87
N MET A 129 6.54 11.33 9.21
CA MET A 129 6.99 10.05 9.75
C MET A 129 6.21 9.79 11.06
N PRO A 130 5.38 8.72 11.16
CA PRO A 130 4.61 8.48 12.36
C PRO A 130 5.51 8.31 13.58
N THR A 131 5.03 8.71 14.76
CA THR A 131 5.60 8.22 16.02
C THR A 131 5.29 6.74 16.20
N THR A 132 5.97 6.06 17.12
CA THR A 132 5.68 4.65 17.43
C THR A 132 4.27 4.44 17.97
N SER A 133 3.71 5.39 18.73
CA SER A 133 2.32 5.33 19.20
C SER A 133 1.31 5.49 18.07
N GLN A 134 1.59 6.38 17.10
CA GLN A 134 0.76 6.53 15.91
C GLN A 134 0.84 5.27 15.03
N MET A 135 2.03 4.70 14.85
CA MET A 135 2.20 3.44 14.12
C MET A 135 1.46 2.28 14.79
N GLN A 136 1.51 2.16 16.11
CA GLN A 136 0.71 1.15 16.83
C GLN A 136 -0.78 1.34 16.56
N THR A 137 -1.29 2.57 16.63
CA THR A 137 -2.71 2.85 16.32
C THR A 137 -3.06 2.44 14.89
N MET A 138 -2.18 2.70 13.92
CA MET A 138 -2.37 2.25 12.53
C MET A 138 -2.42 0.72 12.43
N MET A 139 -1.50 0.01 13.11
CA MET A 139 -1.49 -1.45 13.14
C MET A 139 -2.74 -2.04 13.79
N ASP A 140 -3.26 -1.43 14.87
CA ASP A 140 -4.49 -1.87 15.52
C ASP A 140 -5.72 -1.77 14.58
N HIS A 141 -5.76 -0.73 13.75
CA HIS A 141 -6.77 -0.61 12.69
C HIS A 141 -6.62 -1.72 11.64
N TRP A 142 -5.39 -1.97 11.19
CA TRP A 142 -5.10 -3.05 10.23
C TRP A 142 -5.47 -4.42 10.76
N GLU A 143 -5.08 -4.76 12.00
CA GLU A 143 -5.37 -6.06 12.62
C GLU A 143 -6.89 -6.31 12.71
N ARG A 144 -7.67 -5.28 13.07
CA ARG A 144 -9.14 -5.40 13.11
C ARG A 144 -9.74 -5.66 11.72
N LEU A 145 -9.22 -5.01 10.69
CA LEU A 145 -9.79 -5.01 9.33
C LEU A 145 -9.27 -6.17 8.47
N VAL A 146 -8.04 -6.60 8.69
CA VAL A 146 -7.32 -7.63 7.92
C VAL A 146 -6.47 -8.44 8.92
N PRO A 147 -7.08 -9.30 9.74
CA PRO A 147 -6.39 -9.95 10.87
C PRO A 147 -5.37 -11.02 10.46
N ASN A 148 -5.44 -11.53 9.23
CA ASN A 148 -4.57 -12.59 8.73
C ASN A 148 -4.06 -12.25 7.32
N PRO A 149 -3.30 -11.16 7.15
CA PRO A 149 -2.75 -10.83 5.85
C PRO A 149 -1.65 -11.84 5.48
N ALA A 150 -1.44 -12.08 4.19
CA ALA A 150 -0.39 -12.99 3.75
C ALA A 150 1.02 -12.48 4.12
N PHE A 151 1.17 -11.16 4.17
CA PHE A 151 2.33 -10.39 4.63
C PHE A 151 1.90 -8.93 4.81
N ASP A 152 2.76 -8.09 5.35
CA ASP A 152 2.61 -6.64 5.37
C ASP A 152 3.85 -5.93 4.79
N MET A 153 3.72 -4.64 4.48
CA MET A 153 4.79 -3.85 3.87
C MET A 153 4.94 -2.50 4.55
N ALA A 154 6.16 -2.17 5.00
CA ALA A 154 6.51 -0.79 5.34
C ALA A 154 6.93 -0.04 4.07
N TYR A 155 6.16 0.96 3.64
CA TYR A 155 6.49 1.77 2.47
C TYR A 155 7.30 3.01 2.85
N LYS A 156 8.30 3.32 2.03
CA LYS A 156 9.00 4.60 2.05
C LYS A 156 9.41 4.99 0.64
N TRP A 157 9.54 6.29 0.41
CA TRP A 157 10.26 6.78 -0.76
C TRP A 157 11.77 6.49 -0.64
N SER A 158 12.44 6.39 -1.78
CA SER A 158 13.90 6.54 -1.82
C SER A 158 14.27 7.92 -1.27
N SER A 159 15.48 8.07 -0.72
CA SER A 159 15.97 9.38 -0.27
C SER A 159 16.08 10.31 -1.48
N GLN A 160 15.14 11.25 -1.62
CA GLN A 160 15.01 12.08 -2.82
C GLN A 160 14.93 13.57 -2.49
N ASN A 161 14.38 13.94 -1.33
CA ASN A 161 14.01 15.32 -1.03
C ASN A 161 14.09 15.66 0.48
N GLY A 162 15.04 15.06 1.20
CA GLY A 162 15.28 15.35 2.62
C GLY A 162 14.24 14.75 3.57
N GLU A 163 13.60 13.65 3.16
CA GLU A 163 12.57 12.96 3.93
C GLU A 163 13.15 12.20 5.12
N THR A 164 12.34 12.08 6.17
CA THR A 164 12.55 11.11 7.25
C THR A 164 11.84 9.81 6.87
N SER A 165 12.48 8.68 7.14
CA SER A 165 11.94 7.36 6.83
C SER A 165 12.33 6.32 7.88
N LEU A 166 11.79 5.11 7.77
CA LEU A 166 12.22 3.97 8.58
C LEU A 166 13.74 3.78 8.60
N GLY A 167 14.42 3.98 7.45
CA GLY A 167 15.86 3.75 7.32
C GLY A 167 16.75 4.66 8.17
N ASN A 168 16.24 5.81 8.62
CA ASN A 168 16.97 6.78 9.44
C ASN A 168 16.23 7.17 10.74
N THR A 169 15.26 6.36 11.16
CA THR A 169 14.48 6.58 12.40
C THR A 169 14.66 5.40 13.36
N PRO A 170 15.66 5.44 14.27
CA PRO A 170 16.00 4.30 15.14
C PRO A 170 14.81 3.77 15.96
N ALA A 171 14.02 4.66 16.56
CA ALA A 171 12.84 4.25 17.34
C ALA A 171 11.81 3.48 16.50
N MET A 172 11.69 3.76 15.20
CA MET A 172 10.80 3.03 14.31
C MET A 172 11.43 1.70 13.84
N GLN A 173 12.75 1.64 13.68
CA GLN A 173 13.46 0.38 13.40
C GLN A 173 13.24 -0.61 14.55
N ASP A 174 13.41 -0.16 15.79
CA ASP A 174 13.17 -0.97 16.99
C ASP A 174 11.70 -1.38 17.14
N PHE A 175 10.78 -0.56 16.64
CA PHE A 175 9.35 -0.88 16.64
C PHE A 175 9.03 -2.00 15.63
N PHE A 176 9.43 -1.86 14.36
CA PHE A 176 9.21 -2.90 13.35
C PHE A 176 9.98 -4.19 13.63
N LEU A 177 11.17 -4.10 14.26
CA LEU A 177 11.90 -5.31 14.67
C LEU A 177 11.07 -6.15 15.65
N ARG A 178 10.36 -5.52 16.59
CA ARG A 178 9.48 -6.22 17.55
C ARG A 178 8.18 -6.71 16.94
N HIS A 179 7.66 -6.01 15.94
CA HIS A 179 6.48 -6.46 15.17
C HIS A 179 6.77 -7.76 14.39
N ASN A 180 8.00 -7.94 13.90
CA ASN A 180 8.40 -9.06 13.05
C ASN A 180 8.87 -10.32 13.83
N THR A 181 8.74 -10.34 15.16
CA THR A 181 9.16 -11.46 16.03
C THR A 181 7.98 -12.15 16.69
#